data_AF-A0AB40B0L6-F1
#
_entry.id   AF-A0AB40B0L6-F1
#
_cell.length_a   1.000
_cell.length_b   1.000
_cell.length_c   1.000
_cell.angle_alpha   90.00
_cell.angle_beta   90.00
_cell.angle_gamma   90.00
#
_symmetry.space_group_name_H-M   'P 1'
#
loop_
_entity.id
_entity.type
_entity.pdbx_description
1 polymer ?
#
loop_
_entity_poly.entity_id
_entity_poly.type
_entity_poly.pdbx_seq_one_letter_code
_entity_poly.pdbx_strand_id
1 'polypeptide(L)'
;MSAEKTSFYIPLSIIFVLLVSPNIQHSLGGDTLSWCQSLTGDQTLVSKEGHFELGFFSPGNSKKYYIGIWYKKVSPQTVIWVANREVPISNTSSAELKMTENGNLALSSSRLVWSTKSTSYPANSTVAVILDTGNLVLRNKSNSSAIIWQSFDHPTDTWVPGGGVGMNKITGEYQSLISWKNFEDPSPGPFIYTIDPSGLNQFLLQWNGIETYWSSGVWNGHAYSGIPGMDQSPYFVSNFTDNNERKQCTLTFNMKDAYTRGMLDSSGQAKQWLWTNDSQKWAVVGSQPADPCDIYSVCGTFWPLRQQQQKHFALAPKVFEPVSFYRMEPE
;
A
#
# COMPACT_ATOMS: atom_id res chain seq x y z
N MET A 1 85.01 13.81 0.30
CA MET A 1 83.94 14.12 1.29
C MET A 1 82.88 14.95 0.55
N SER A 2 82.08 14.29 -0.28
CA SER A 2 80.68 13.87 -0.03
C SER A 2 79.77 15.04 0.36
N ALA A 3 79.16 15.65 -0.67
CA ALA A 3 77.99 16.51 -0.52
C ALA A 3 76.76 15.64 -0.80
N GLU A 4 75.97 15.36 0.24
CA GLU A 4 74.72 14.62 0.12
C GLU A 4 73.66 15.49 -0.59
N LYS A 5 73.09 14.95 -1.68
CA LYS A 5 71.85 15.47 -2.27
C LYS A 5 70.67 14.81 -1.55
N THR A 6 69.94 15.57 -0.76
CA THR A 6 68.66 15.13 -0.19
C THR A 6 67.57 15.27 -1.26
N SER A 7 67.11 14.15 -1.79
CA SER A 7 66.00 14.09 -2.75
C SER A 7 64.68 13.97 -1.98
N PHE A 8 63.79 14.96 -2.10
CA PHE A 8 62.42 14.89 -1.54
C PHE A 8 61.54 14.07 -2.48
N TYR A 9 61.15 12.87 -2.06
CA TYR A 9 60.09 12.09 -2.71
C TYR A 9 58.76 12.38 -2.02
N ILE A 10 57.85 13.05 -2.71
CA ILE A 10 56.45 13.18 -2.27
C ILE A 10 55.77 11.84 -2.58
N PRO A 11 55.18 11.13 -1.60
CA PRO A 11 54.55 9.85 -1.87
C PRO A 11 53.29 10.07 -2.71
N LEU A 12 53.20 9.30 -3.80
CA LEU A 12 52.10 9.26 -4.76
C LEU A 12 50.83 8.60 -4.16
N SER A 13 50.49 8.92 -2.92
CA SER A 13 49.45 8.24 -2.13
C SER A 13 48.27 9.15 -1.75
N ILE A 14 48.23 10.38 -2.25
CA ILE A 14 47.16 11.36 -1.94
C ILE A 14 46.14 11.50 -3.09
N ILE A 15 46.29 10.74 -4.19
CA ILE A 15 45.36 10.79 -5.34
C ILE A 15 44.63 9.45 -5.50
N PHE A 16 43.89 9.03 -4.47
CA PHE A 16 42.88 7.97 -4.64
C PHE A 16 41.74 8.04 -3.60
N VAL A 17 41.22 9.24 -3.34
CA VAL A 17 40.03 9.43 -2.47
C VAL A 17 38.94 10.26 -3.19
N LEU A 18 38.75 10.02 -4.49
CA LEU A 18 37.71 10.73 -5.27
C LEU A 18 36.91 9.82 -6.22
N LEU A 19 36.56 8.60 -5.79
CA LEU A 19 35.56 7.78 -6.49
C LEU A 19 34.65 6.99 -5.53
N VAL A 20 34.33 7.57 -4.37
CA VAL A 20 33.05 7.23 -3.73
C VAL A 20 32.10 8.33 -4.15
N SER A 21 31.56 8.20 -5.38
CA SER A 21 30.36 8.94 -5.75
C SER A 21 29.33 8.62 -4.67
N PRO A 22 28.81 9.61 -3.91
CA PRO A 22 27.51 9.37 -3.32
C PRO A 22 26.60 8.99 -4.50
N ASN A 23 25.71 8.02 -4.32
CA ASN A 23 24.57 7.88 -5.22
C ASN A 23 23.81 9.20 -5.13
N ILE A 24 24.18 10.16 -5.97
CA ILE A 24 23.44 11.40 -6.15
C ILE A 24 22.19 10.93 -6.88
N GLN A 25 21.14 10.65 -6.12
CA GLN A 25 19.81 10.44 -6.67
C GLN A 25 19.49 11.69 -7.48
N HIS A 26 19.49 11.56 -8.80
CA HIS A 26 19.07 12.64 -9.68
C HIS A 26 17.55 12.76 -9.59
N SER A 27 17.06 13.38 -8.50
CA SER A 27 15.67 13.78 -8.40
C SER A 27 15.42 14.86 -9.44
N LEU A 28 14.41 14.68 -10.31
CA LEU A 28 13.66 15.83 -10.79
C LEU A 28 13.04 16.41 -9.52
N GLY A 29 13.69 17.39 -8.89
CA GLY A 29 13.39 17.86 -7.52
C GLY A 29 12.03 18.53 -7.31
N GLY A 30 11.01 18.15 -8.08
CA GLY A 30 9.64 18.60 -7.98
C GLY A 30 8.67 17.45 -7.71
N ASP A 31 7.44 17.85 -7.40
CA ASP A 31 6.28 16.99 -7.17
C ASP A 31 5.51 16.69 -8.46
N THR A 32 5.93 17.26 -9.59
CA THR A 32 5.14 17.36 -10.82
C THR A 32 5.88 16.80 -12.02
N LEU A 33 5.18 15.96 -12.81
CA LEU A 33 5.61 15.49 -14.12
C LEU A 33 4.69 16.09 -15.21
N SER A 34 5.27 16.93 -16.06
CA SER A 34 4.58 17.62 -17.16
C SER A 34 4.73 16.89 -18.49
N TRP A 35 4.01 17.37 -19.51
CA TRP A 35 4.21 16.97 -20.90
C TRP A 35 5.68 17.14 -21.33
N CYS A 36 6.18 16.23 -22.17
CA CYS A 36 7.58 16.11 -22.61
C CYS A 36 8.61 15.80 -21.51
N GLN A 37 8.19 15.52 -20.28
CA GLN A 37 9.05 14.99 -19.23
C GLN A 37 8.81 13.49 -19.05
N SER A 38 9.83 12.78 -18.57
CA SER A 38 9.75 11.37 -18.20
C SER A 38 10.54 11.11 -16.92
N LEU A 39 10.15 10.06 -16.19
CA LEU A 39 11.01 9.43 -15.18
C LEU A 39 11.63 8.18 -15.80
N THR A 40 12.94 8.05 -15.64
CA THR A 40 13.77 6.95 -16.14
C THR A 40 14.85 6.60 -15.11
N GLY A 41 15.33 5.36 -15.09
CA GLY A 41 16.42 4.95 -14.21
C GLY A 41 16.10 5.11 -12.72
N ASP A 42 16.85 5.98 -12.05
CA ASP A 42 16.77 6.30 -10.62
C ASP A 42 16.02 7.61 -10.32
N GLN A 43 15.43 8.24 -11.35
CA GLN A 43 14.69 9.49 -11.19
C GLN A 43 13.42 9.29 -10.37
N THR A 44 13.13 10.25 -9.50
CA THR A 44 11.93 10.26 -8.65
C THR A 44 11.23 11.62 -8.67
N LEU A 45 9.94 11.61 -8.33
CA LEU A 45 9.19 12.79 -7.89
C LEU A 45 9.04 12.75 -6.38
N VAL A 46 9.13 13.90 -5.75
CA VAL A 46 9.01 14.04 -4.29
C VAL A 46 7.85 14.95 -3.97
N SER A 47 6.96 14.53 -3.07
CA SER A 47 5.86 15.38 -2.60
C SER A 47 6.42 16.67 -1.99
N LYS A 48 5.65 17.76 -2.05
CA LYS A 48 6.14 19.11 -1.74
C LYS A 48 6.79 19.24 -0.36
N GLU A 49 6.28 18.56 0.67
CA GLU A 49 6.84 18.54 2.03
C GLU A 49 7.78 17.33 2.29
N GLY A 50 8.01 16.53 1.26
CA GLY A 50 8.93 15.38 1.27
C GLY A 50 8.44 14.22 2.13
N HIS A 51 7.12 14.04 2.28
CA HIS A 51 6.53 12.89 2.97
C HIS A 51 6.52 11.64 2.10
N PHE A 52 6.24 11.81 0.81
CA PHE A 52 6.11 10.72 -0.15
C PHE A 52 7.03 10.90 -1.35
N GLU A 53 7.39 9.78 -1.96
CA GLU A 53 8.25 9.73 -3.13
C GLU A 53 7.70 8.70 -4.13
N LEU A 54 7.69 9.06 -5.40
CA LEU A 54 7.27 8.22 -6.53
C LEU A 54 8.49 7.92 -7.41
N GLY A 55 8.70 6.66 -7.76
CA GLY A 55 9.74 6.28 -8.71
C GLY A 55 9.82 4.78 -8.96
N PHE A 56 10.91 4.36 -9.60
CA PHE A 56 11.20 2.94 -9.78
C PHE A 56 11.73 2.32 -8.48
N PHE A 57 11.27 1.11 -8.16
CA PHE A 57 11.79 0.34 -7.03
C PHE A 57 11.83 -1.16 -7.37
N SER A 58 12.59 -1.92 -6.57
CA SER A 58 12.59 -3.39 -6.62
C SER A 58 12.38 -3.95 -5.21
N PRO A 59 11.38 -4.84 -5.01
CA PRO A 59 11.09 -5.44 -3.71
C PRO A 59 12.08 -6.56 -3.37
N GLY A 60 12.57 -6.57 -2.12
CA GLY A 60 13.48 -7.60 -1.62
C GLY A 60 14.75 -7.73 -2.46
N ASN A 61 15.11 -8.97 -2.82
CA ASN A 61 16.24 -9.24 -3.72
C ASN A 61 15.81 -9.52 -5.16
N SER A 62 14.61 -9.08 -5.54
CA SER A 62 14.06 -9.26 -6.88
C SER A 62 14.90 -8.52 -7.94
N LYS A 63 14.85 -9.00 -9.18
CA LYS A 63 15.34 -8.28 -10.37
C LYS A 63 14.20 -7.72 -11.21
N LYS A 64 13.00 -7.67 -10.64
CA LYS A 64 11.80 -7.08 -11.22
C LYS A 64 11.66 -5.66 -10.68
N TYR A 65 11.34 -4.72 -11.55
CA TYR A 65 11.12 -3.33 -11.18
C TYR A 65 9.68 -2.90 -11.41
N TYR A 66 9.26 -1.95 -10.60
CA TYR A 66 7.92 -1.40 -10.59
C TYR A 66 7.98 0.10 -10.35
N ILE A 67 6.97 0.82 -10.83
CA ILE A 67 6.68 2.18 -10.36
C ILE A 67 5.86 2.05 -9.07
N GLY A 68 6.30 2.72 -8.02
CA GLY A 68 5.58 2.75 -6.74
C GLY A 68 5.72 4.06 -6.01
N ILE A 69 4.88 4.23 -4.99
CA ILE A 69 4.89 5.34 -4.05
C ILE A 69 5.29 4.80 -2.68
N TRP A 70 6.21 5.46 -1.99
CA TRP A 70 6.63 5.08 -0.64
C TRP A 70 6.77 6.29 0.28
N TYR A 71 6.83 6.03 1.58
CA TYR A 71 7.19 7.06 2.57
C TYR A 71 8.68 7.40 2.43
N LYS A 72 9.01 8.64 2.08
CA LYS A 72 10.40 9.06 1.82
C LYS A 72 11.26 9.03 3.09
N LYS A 73 10.68 9.39 4.23
CA LYS A 73 11.39 9.53 5.52
C LYS A 73 11.42 8.25 6.36
N VAL A 74 10.85 7.14 5.87
CA VAL A 74 10.74 5.88 6.63
C VAL A 74 11.72 4.85 6.07
N SER A 75 12.51 4.26 6.96
CA SER A 75 13.41 3.15 6.66
C SER A 75 13.08 1.93 7.53
N PRO A 76 13.06 0.70 6.99
CA PRO A 76 13.25 0.35 5.58
C PRO A 76 12.12 0.87 4.66
N GLN A 77 12.38 0.91 3.35
CA GLN A 77 11.44 1.44 2.34
C GLN A 77 10.06 0.79 2.51
N THR A 78 9.05 1.63 2.71
CA THR A 78 7.67 1.20 2.91
C THR A 78 6.80 1.71 1.76
N VAL A 79 6.50 0.81 0.82
CA VAL A 79 5.68 1.09 -0.36
C VAL A 79 4.19 1.08 0.00
N ILE A 80 3.43 2.03 -0.52
CA ILE A 80 1.97 2.18 -0.28
C ILE A 80 1.13 1.99 -1.55
N TRP A 81 1.76 2.05 -2.72
CA TRP A 81 1.07 1.93 -4.00
C TRP A 81 2.03 1.45 -5.09
N VAL A 82 1.54 0.66 -6.04
CA VAL A 82 2.32 0.07 -7.14
C VAL A 82 1.50 0.13 -8.43
N ALA A 83 2.03 0.75 -9.47
CA ALA A 83 1.33 0.92 -10.75
C ALA A 83 1.24 -0.41 -11.54
N ASN A 84 2.39 -0.93 -11.95
CA ASN A 84 2.51 -2.06 -12.86
C ASN A 84 2.66 -3.39 -12.11
N ARG A 85 1.90 -3.59 -11.03
CA ARG A 85 2.05 -4.75 -10.14
C ARG A 85 1.89 -6.12 -10.83
N GLU A 86 1.10 -6.19 -11.90
CA GLU A 86 0.88 -7.41 -12.70
C GLU A 86 2.00 -7.68 -13.70
N VAL A 87 2.61 -6.63 -14.24
CA VAL A 87 3.60 -6.73 -15.34
C VAL A 87 4.86 -5.96 -14.93
N PRO A 88 5.86 -6.65 -14.33
CA PRO A 88 7.13 -6.02 -13.99
C PRO A 88 7.94 -5.63 -15.24
N ILE A 89 8.88 -4.72 -15.06
CA ILE A 89 9.94 -4.43 -16.04
C ILE A 89 11.29 -5.00 -15.57
N SER A 90 12.22 -5.21 -16.49
CA SER A 90 13.54 -5.80 -16.18
C SER A 90 14.69 -4.79 -16.15
N ASN A 91 14.49 -3.59 -16.71
CA ASN A 91 15.52 -2.55 -16.77
C ASN A 91 14.87 -1.17 -16.69
N THR A 92 15.25 -0.38 -15.68
CA THR A 92 14.70 0.96 -15.42
C THR A 92 15.30 2.02 -16.37
N SER A 93 16.51 1.81 -16.89
CA SER A 93 17.18 2.74 -17.82
C SER A 93 16.54 2.74 -19.21
N SER A 94 15.88 1.65 -19.60
CA SER A 94 15.14 1.52 -20.86
C SER A 94 13.63 1.66 -20.70
N ALA A 95 13.18 2.11 -19.54
CA ALA A 95 11.76 2.31 -19.24
C ALA A 95 11.50 3.77 -18.92
N GLU A 96 10.35 4.26 -19.37
CA GLU A 96 9.93 5.64 -19.19
C GLU A 96 8.51 5.69 -18.62
N LEU A 97 8.35 6.36 -17.48
CA LEU A 97 7.05 6.82 -17.02
C LEU A 97 6.85 8.25 -17.54
N LYS A 98 5.85 8.45 -18.41
CA LYS A 98 5.58 9.77 -19.02
C LYS A 98 4.11 9.96 -19.35
N MET A 99 3.75 11.21 -19.58
CA MET A 99 2.44 11.54 -20.14
C MET A 99 2.37 11.08 -21.60
N THR A 100 1.22 10.59 -22.04
CA THR A 100 0.89 10.28 -23.45
C THR A 100 0.16 11.45 -24.10
N GLU A 101 0.08 11.50 -25.43
CA GLU A 101 -0.57 12.59 -26.17
C GLU A 101 -2.04 12.81 -25.75
N ASN A 102 -2.70 11.75 -25.28
CA ASN A 102 -4.07 11.76 -24.79
C ASN A 102 -4.17 12.09 -23.29
N GLY A 103 -3.12 12.67 -22.69
CA GLY A 103 -3.13 13.15 -21.31
C GLY A 103 -3.18 12.06 -20.25
N ASN A 104 -2.89 10.82 -20.64
CA ASN A 104 -2.77 9.71 -19.70
C ASN A 104 -1.33 9.59 -19.20
N LEU A 105 -1.14 9.08 -17.99
CA LEU A 105 0.19 8.68 -17.51
C LEU A 105 0.42 7.22 -17.91
N ALA A 106 1.57 6.94 -18.51
CA ALA A 106 1.90 5.60 -19.00
C ALA A 106 3.35 5.21 -18.70
N LEU A 107 3.53 3.95 -18.31
CA LEU A 107 4.82 3.29 -18.22
C LEU A 107 5.05 2.48 -19.48
N SER A 108 6.14 2.77 -20.18
CA SER A 108 6.57 2.04 -21.38
C SER A 108 8.02 1.59 -21.24
N SER A 109 8.34 0.45 -21.84
CA SER A 109 9.71 0.03 -22.10
C SER A 109 9.82 -0.40 -23.57
N SER A 110 10.07 -1.67 -23.87
CA SER A 110 9.94 -2.21 -25.24
C SER A 110 8.50 -2.23 -25.77
N ARG A 111 7.52 -2.12 -24.86
CA ARG A 111 6.08 -2.04 -25.12
C ARG A 111 5.41 -1.19 -24.05
N LEU A 112 4.15 -0.84 -24.25
CA LEU A 112 3.30 -0.29 -23.20
C LEU A 112 3.11 -1.33 -22.09
N VAL A 113 3.41 -0.96 -20.85
CA VAL A 113 3.33 -1.86 -19.67
C VAL A 113 2.12 -1.53 -18.81
N TRP A 114 1.86 -0.23 -18.58
CA TRP A 114 0.77 0.24 -17.74
C TRP A 114 0.32 1.64 -18.15
N SER A 115 -0.95 1.99 -17.94
CA SER A 115 -1.46 3.36 -18.09
C SER A 115 -2.69 3.62 -17.23
N THR A 116 -2.99 4.89 -16.96
CA THR A 116 -4.16 5.32 -16.16
C THR A 116 -5.52 5.05 -16.82
N LYS A 117 -5.56 4.85 -18.14
CA LYS A 117 -6.79 4.61 -18.94
C LYS A 117 -7.94 5.58 -18.62
N SER A 118 -7.62 6.84 -18.32
CA SER A 118 -8.59 7.90 -18.05
C SER A 118 -9.15 8.49 -19.36
N THR A 119 -10.23 9.26 -19.23
CA THR A 119 -10.79 10.05 -20.33
C THR A 119 -9.70 10.89 -21.00
N SER A 120 -9.70 10.91 -22.33
CA SER A 120 -8.69 11.63 -23.10
C SER A 120 -8.77 13.14 -22.86
N TYR A 121 -7.65 13.72 -22.42
CA TYR A 121 -7.45 15.17 -22.32
C TYR A 121 -6.17 15.56 -23.06
N PRO A 122 -6.07 16.78 -23.61
CA PRO A 122 -4.83 17.23 -24.23
C PRO A 122 -3.66 17.16 -23.24
N ALA A 123 -2.57 16.50 -23.63
CA ALA A 123 -1.43 16.28 -22.74
C ALA A 123 -0.75 17.58 -22.29
N ASN A 124 -0.72 18.60 -23.16
CA ASN A 124 -0.21 19.93 -22.83
C ASN A 124 -1.00 20.65 -21.71
N SER A 125 -2.21 20.18 -21.42
CA SER A 125 -3.13 20.75 -20.44
C SER A 125 -3.25 19.88 -19.19
N THR A 126 -2.52 18.76 -19.13
CA THR A 126 -2.59 17.77 -18.05
C THR A 126 -1.22 17.64 -17.40
N VAL A 127 -1.20 17.52 -16.07
CA VAL A 127 0.02 17.27 -15.30
C VAL A 127 -0.22 16.15 -14.30
N ALA A 128 0.80 15.34 -14.04
CA ALA A 128 0.81 14.37 -12.95
C ALA A 128 1.49 14.99 -11.72
N VAL A 129 0.88 14.88 -10.54
CA VAL A 129 1.40 15.48 -9.30
C VAL A 129 1.30 14.49 -8.15
N ILE A 130 2.39 14.27 -7.41
CA ILE A 130 2.38 13.53 -6.14
C ILE A 130 2.10 14.49 -4.99
N LEU A 131 0.96 14.30 -4.31
CA LEU A 131 0.55 15.15 -3.18
C LEU A 131 1.19 14.68 -1.86
N ASP A 132 1.24 15.56 -0.86
CA ASP A 132 1.73 15.22 0.49
C ASP A 132 0.82 14.26 1.27
N THR A 133 -0.35 13.93 0.73
CA THR A 133 -1.18 12.81 1.20
C THR A 133 -0.67 11.45 0.69
N GLY A 134 0.24 11.43 -0.28
CA GLY A 134 0.66 10.24 -1.01
C GLY A 134 -0.20 9.94 -2.24
N ASN A 135 -1.23 10.74 -2.51
CA ASN A 135 -2.08 10.58 -3.69
C ASN A 135 -1.37 11.13 -4.93
N LEU A 136 -1.10 10.27 -5.91
CA LEU A 136 -0.71 10.66 -7.26
C LEU A 136 -1.97 11.04 -8.05
N VAL A 137 -2.04 12.28 -8.54
CA VAL A 137 -3.19 12.79 -9.29
C VAL A 137 -2.79 13.22 -10.70
N LEU A 138 -3.64 12.92 -11.68
CA LEU A 138 -3.67 13.61 -12.97
C LEU A 138 -4.71 14.71 -12.89
N ARG A 139 -4.32 15.94 -13.22
CA ARG A 139 -5.22 17.10 -13.14
C ARG A 139 -4.95 18.10 -14.23
N ASN A 140 -5.92 18.98 -14.46
CA ASN A 140 -5.76 20.09 -15.38
C ASN A 140 -4.70 21.08 -14.86
N LYS A 141 -3.80 21.51 -15.75
CA LYS A 141 -2.71 22.44 -15.41
C LYS A 141 -3.22 23.81 -14.96
N SER A 142 -4.31 24.30 -15.55
CA SER A 142 -4.90 25.62 -15.28
C SER A 142 -5.94 25.58 -14.16
N ASN A 143 -6.55 24.43 -13.90
CA ASN A 143 -7.52 24.23 -12.82
C ASN A 143 -7.12 23.01 -11.97
N SER A 144 -6.39 23.28 -10.89
CA SER A 144 -5.86 22.25 -9.99
C SER A 144 -6.93 21.43 -9.27
N SER A 145 -8.17 21.93 -9.20
CA SER A 145 -9.32 21.23 -8.61
C SER A 145 -9.96 20.21 -9.56
N ALA A 146 -9.69 20.30 -10.86
CA ALA A 146 -10.19 19.36 -11.86
C ALA A 146 -9.29 18.12 -11.92
N ILE A 147 -9.57 17.14 -11.04
CA ILE A 147 -8.91 15.84 -11.02
C ILE A 147 -9.50 14.94 -12.12
N ILE A 148 -8.63 14.40 -12.95
CA ILE A 148 -8.95 13.51 -14.09
C ILE A 148 -8.78 12.04 -13.69
N TRP A 149 -7.76 11.76 -12.88
CA TRP A 149 -7.44 10.43 -12.36
C TRP A 149 -6.69 10.56 -11.03
N GLN A 150 -6.83 9.59 -10.14
CA GLN A 150 -6.07 9.56 -8.89
C GLN A 150 -5.76 8.14 -8.41
N SER A 151 -4.57 7.96 -7.84
CA SER A 151 -4.11 6.66 -7.31
C SER A 151 -4.98 6.13 -6.18
N PHE A 152 -5.60 7.01 -5.38
CA PHE A 152 -6.46 6.60 -4.26
C PHE A 152 -7.76 5.92 -4.70
N ASP A 153 -8.20 6.09 -5.95
CA ASP A 153 -9.33 5.32 -6.50
C ASP A 153 -8.89 3.94 -7.03
N HIS A 154 -7.58 3.67 -7.05
CA HIS A 154 -6.99 2.40 -7.49
C HIS A 154 -5.95 1.89 -6.46
N PRO A 155 -6.37 1.58 -5.22
CA PRO A 155 -5.46 1.11 -4.18
C PRO A 155 -4.80 -0.23 -4.55
N THR A 156 -3.70 -0.55 -3.86
CA THR A 156 -3.02 -1.85 -4.00
C THR A 156 -3.31 -2.75 -2.80
N ASP A 157 -2.35 -3.01 -1.93
CA ASP A 157 -2.54 -3.74 -0.67
C ASP A 157 -2.69 -2.81 0.53
N THR A 158 -2.38 -1.52 0.35
CA THR A 158 -2.28 -0.53 1.41
C THR A 158 -3.33 0.57 1.26
N TRP A 159 -3.90 0.97 2.39
CA TRP A 159 -4.79 2.11 2.57
C TRP A 159 -4.14 3.13 3.49
N VAL A 160 -4.06 4.38 3.05
CA VAL A 160 -3.48 5.50 3.80
C VAL A 160 -4.53 6.57 4.09
N PRO A 161 -4.33 7.43 5.11
CA PRO A 161 -5.23 8.54 5.40
C PRO A 161 -5.54 9.40 4.17
N GLY A 162 -6.80 9.81 4.03
CA GLY A 162 -7.30 10.54 2.87
C GLY A 162 -7.76 9.65 1.70
N GLY A 163 -7.33 8.38 1.63
CA GLY A 163 -7.91 7.37 0.76
C GLY A 163 -9.11 6.67 1.41
N GLY A 164 -9.80 5.80 0.67
CA GLY A 164 -10.91 5.02 1.20
C GLY A 164 -10.97 3.60 0.65
N VAL A 165 -11.51 2.68 1.46
CA VAL A 165 -11.90 1.33 1.01
C VAL A 165 -13.41 1.31 0.84
N GLY A 166 -13.90 0.87 -0.32
CA GLY A 166 -15.31 0.92 -0.62
C GLY A 166 -15.62 0.80 -2.10
N MET A 167 -16.56 1.60 -2.57
CA MET A 167 -16.92 1.70 -3.98
C MET A 167 -17.32 3.12 -4.38
N ASN A 168 -17.04 3.43 -5.64
CA ASN A 168 -17.58 4.56 -6.35
C ASN A 168 -18.90 4.13 -6.99
N LYS A 169 -20.02 4.72 -6.55
CA LYS A 169 -21.35 4.39 -7.08
C LYS A 169 -21.64 4.98 -8.45
N ILE A 170 -20.89 6.00 -8.85
CA ILE A 170 -21.02 6.62 -10.18
C ILE A 170 -20.38 5.71 -11.23
N THR A 171 -19.16 5.23 -10.99
CA THR A 171 -18.42 4.37 -11.95
C THR A 171 -18.70 2.88 -11.75
N GLY A 172 -19.19 2.47 -10.57
CA GLY A 172 -19.35 1.07 -10.18
C GLY A 172 -18.05 0.40 -9.75
N GLU A 173 -16.93 1.13 -9.71
CA GLU A 173 -15.62 0.58 -9.38
C GLU A 173 -15.43 0.43 -7.87
N TYR A 174 -14.88 -0.72 -7.47
CA TYR A 174 -14.54 -1.02 -6.09
C TYR A 174 -13.11 -0.55 -5.76
N GLN A 175 -12.97 0.21 -4.69
CA GLN A 175 -11.67 0.53 -4.07
C GLN A 175 -11.35 -0.57 -3.03
N SER A 176 -10.86 -1.71 -3.50
CA SER A 176 -10.54 -2.89 -2.67
C SER A 176 -9.04 -3.00 -2.43
N LEU A 177 -8.64 -3.49 -1.26
CA LEU A 177 -7.24 -3.87 -1.03
C LEU A 177 -7.01 -5.30 -1.51
N ILE A 178 -5.98 -5.50 -2.30
CA ILE A 178 -5.57 -6.83 -2.79
C ILE A 178 -4.13 -7.04 -2.33
N SER A 179 -3.94 -8.04 -1.47
CA SER A 179 -2.64 -8.43 -0.92
C SER A 179 -1.57 -8.56 -2.01
N TRP A 180 -0.31 -8.34 -1.65
CA TRP A 180 0.79 -8.82 -2.47
C TRP A 180 0.84 -10.35 -2.41
N LYS A 181 1.34 -10.98 -3.46
CA LYS A 181 1.55 -12.43 -3.49
C LYS A 181 2.53 -12.88 -2.40
N ASN A 182 3.59 -12.11 -2.17
CA ASN A 182 4.52 -12.25 -1.04
C ASN A 182 5.38 -10.98 -0.91
N PHE A 183 6.34 -10.96 0.01
CA PHE A 183 7.19 -9.80 0.28
C PHE A 183 8.09 -9.36 -0.91
N GLU A 184 8.42 -10.26 -1.84
CA GLU A 184 9.28 -9.98 -3.02
C GLU A 184 8.48 -9.86 -4.33
N ASP A 185 7.16 -10.07 -4.31
CA ASP A 185 6.31 -10.04 -5.50
C ASP A 185 4.99 -9.28 -5.23
N PRO A 186 4.88 -8.02 -5.72
CA PRO A 186 3.71 -7.18 -5.50
C PRO A 186 2.52 -7.54 -6.39
N SER A 187 2.65 -8.54 -7.26
CA SER A 187 1.52 -9.06 -8.03
C SER A 187 0.32 -9.39 -7.13
N PRO A 188 -0.92 -9.31 -7.65
CA PRO A 188 -2.11 -9.65 -6.89
C PRO A 188 -2.01 -11.02 -6.21
N GLY A 189 -2.10 -11.01 -4.88
CA GLY A 189 -2.14 -12.19 -4.03
C GLY A 189 -3.56 -12.73 -3.87
N PRO A 190 -3.74 -13.78 -3.04
CA PRO A 190 -5.01 -14.48 -2.92
C PRO A 190 -6.04 -13.72 -2.08
N PHE A 191 -5.63 -12.78 -1.23
CA PHE A 191 -6.53 -12.08 -0.32
C PHE A 191 -7.02 -10.74 -0.87
N ILE A 192 -8.32 -10.51 -0.73
CA ILE A 192 -9.02 -9.29 -1.15
C ILE A 192 -9.84 -8.76 0.03
N TYR A 193 -9.64 -7.52 0.43
CA TYR A 193 -10.45 -6.82 1.42
C TYR A 193 -11.31 -5.76 0.71
N THR A 194 -12.62 -5.97 0.72
CA THR A 194 -13.57 -5.19 -0.09
C THR A 194 -14.89 -4.96 0.65
N ILE A 195 -15.71 -4.05 0.14
CA ILE A 195 -17.07 -3.85 0.66
C ILE A 195 -18.00 -4.93 0.11
N ASP A 196 -19.00 -5.33 0.89
CA ASP A 196 -19.94 -6.38 0.50
C ASP A 196 -20.72 -6.02 -0.78
N PRO A 197 -20.58 -6.81 -1.86
CA PRO A 197 -21.25 -6.55 -3.13
C PRO A 197 -22.77 -6.77 -3.08
N SER A 198 -23.30 -7.45 -2.04
CA SER A 198 -24.74 -7.60 -1.83
C SER A 198 -25.44 -6.31 -1.40
N GLY A 199 -24.66 -5.28 -1.02
CA GLY A 199 -25.18 -3.99 -0.60
C GLY A 199 -25.26 -3.82 0.92
N LEU A 200 -24.92 -4.83 1.72
CA LEU A 200 -24.77 -4.66 3.17
C LEU A 200 -23.62 -3.69 3.49
N ASN A 201 -23.74 -2.96 4.59
CA ASN A 201 -22.72 -2.00 5.04
C ASN A 201 -21.65 -2.72 5.85
N GLN A 202 -20.98 -3.70 5.25
CA GLN A 202 -19.91 -4.48 5.87
C GLN A 202 -18.74 -4.65 4.91
N PHE A 203 -17.56 -4.92 5.47
CA PHE A 203 -16.38 -5.34 4.74
C PHE A 203 -16.23 -6.85 4.78
N LEU A 204 -15.80 -7.41 3.67
CA LEU A 204 -15.48 -8.82 3.52
C LEU A 204 -13.98 -8.92 3.22
N LEU A 205 -13.33 -9.83 3.94
CA LEU A 205 -12.03 -10.36 3.55
C LEU A 205 -12.29 -11.68 2.84
N GLN A 206 -11.87 -11.78 1.58
CA GLN A 206 -12.09 -12.92 0.70
C GLN A 206 -10.77 -13.61 0.38
N TRP A 207 -10.83 -14.94 0.28
CA TRP A 207 -9.79 -15.79 -0.27
C TRP A 207 -10.13 -16.13 -1.72
N ASN A 208 -9.19 -15.89 -2.63
CA ASN A 208 -9.31 -16.06 -4.08
C ASN A 208 -10.54 -15.37 -4.70
N GLY A 209 -11.08 -14.34 -4.05
CA GLY A 209 -12.27 -13.59 -4.50
C GLY A 209 -13.58 -14.39 -4.49
N ILE A 210 -13.59 -15.60 -3.94
CA ILE A 210 -14.76 -16.49 -3.96
C ILE A 210 -15.21 -16.78 -2.53
N GLU A 211 -14.28 -17.19 -1.67
CA GLU A 211 -14.62 -17.63 -0.32
C GLU A 211 -14.51 -16.47 0.66
N THR A 212 -15.57 -16.19 1.40
CA THR A 212 -15.51 -15.23 2.50
C THR A 212 -14.68 -15.83 3.63
N TYR A 213 -13.49 -15.26 3.83
CA TYR A 213 -12.54 -15.65 4.86
C TYR A 213 -12.89 -15.01 6.21
N TRP A 214 -13.35 -13.76 6.20
CA TRP A 214 -13.79 -13.01 7.39
C TRP A 214 -14.75 -11.88 7.01
N SER A 215 -15.57 -11.42 7.97
CA SER A 215 -16.44 -10.26 7.81
C SER A 215 -16.32 -9.31 8.99
N SER A 216 -16.38 -8.00 8.71
CA SER A 216 -16.45 -6.97 9.74
C SER A 216 -17.78 -6.98 10.51
N GLY A 217 -18.82 -7.63 9.97
CA GLY A 217 -20.20 -7.40 10.37
C GLY A 217 -20.72 -6.04 9.89
N VAL A 218 -22.02 -5.83 10.00
CA VAL A 218 -22.70 -4.63 9.48
C VAL A 218 -22.40 -3.41 10.35
N TRP A 219 -22.13 -2.28 9.70
CA TRP A 219 -21.93 -0.98 10.32
C TRP A 219 -23.13 -0.60 11.20
N ASN A 220 -22.88 -0.38 12.49
CA ASN A 220 -23.93 -0.05 13.45
C ASN A 220 -24.09 1.47 13.70
N GLY A 221 -23.38 2.31 12.95
CA GLY A 221 -23.33 3.76 13.15
C GLY A 221 -22.07 4.28 13.85
N HIS A 222 -21.38 3.42 14.60
CA HIS A 222 -20.18 3.78 15.37
C HIS A 222 -18.99 2.86 15.13
N ALA A 223 -19.23 1.55 14.97
CA ALA A 223 -18.19 0.55 14.76
C ALA A 223 -18.71 -0.64 13.94
N TYR A 224 -17.77 -1.48 13.51
CA TYR A 224 -18.05 -2.82 12.99
C TYR A 224 -17.92 -3.84 14.12
N SER A 225 -18.86 -4.79 14.22
CA SER A 225 -18.84 -5.78 15.32
C SER A 225 -17.61 -6.67 15.32
N GLY A 226 -17.06 -6.96 14.14
CA GLY A 226 -15.81 -7.70 13.94
C GLY A 226 -14.55 -6.86 14.20
N ILE A 227 -14.67 -5.56 14.49
CA ILE A 227 -13.52 -4.69 14.79
C ILE A 227 -13.72 -4.04 16.18
N PRO A 228 -13.54 -4.80 17.28
CA PRO A 228 -13.69 -4.27 18.63
C PRO A 228 -12.76 -3.09 18.90
N GLY A 229 -13.27 -2.02 19.50
CA GLY A 229 -12.49 -0.83 19.88
C GLY A 229 -12.18 0.15 18.73
N MET A 230 -12.77 -0.04 17.54
CA MET A 230 -12.64 0.88 16.40
C MET A 230 -13.01 2.33 16.76
N ASP A 231 -14.09 2.52 17.52
CA ASP A 231 -14.60 3.81 17.99
C ASP A 231 -13.79 4.41 19.15
N GLN A 232 -12.91 3.62 19.77
CA GLN A 232 -12.08 4.00 20.91
C GLN A 232 -10.61 4.21 20.55
N SER A 233 -10.24 4.11 19.27
CA SER A 233 -8.86 4.28 18.82
C SER A 233 -8.35 5.69 19.19
N PRO A 234 -7.25 5.81 19.96
CA PRO A 234 -6.68 7.11 20.29
C PRO A 234 -5.87 7.71 19.13
N TYR A 235 -5.64 6.95 18.06
CA TYR A 235 -4.69 7.30 17.00
C TYR A 235 -5.36 7.85 15.75
N PHE A 236 -6.52 7.29 15.37
CA PHE A 236 -7.18 7.60 14.11
C PHE A 236 -8.69 7.47 14.23
N VAL A 237 -9.40 8.20 13.39
CA VAL A 237 -10.86 8.16 13.31
C VAL A 237 -11.25 7.55 11.97
N SER A 238 -12.06 6.50 12.01
CA SER A 238 -12.62 5.87 10.81
C SER A 238 -14.05 6.33 10.62
N ASN A 239 -14.38 6.80 9.41
CA ASN A 239 -15.72 7.27 9.09
C ASN A 239 -16.28 6.47 7.93
N PHE A 240 -17.47 5.90 8.12
CA PHE A 240 -18.21 5.24 7.06
C PHE A 240 -19.20 6.22 6.42
N THR A 241 -19.14 6.34 5.09
CA THR A 241 -20.03 7.18 4.29
C THR A 241 -20.76 6.30 3.29
N ASP A 242 -22.07 6.46 3.22
CA ASP A 242 -22.93 5.85 2.21
C ASP A 242 -23.88 6.91 1.65
N ASN A 243 -23.49 7.55 0.54
CA ASN A 243 -24.26 8.59 -0.12
C ASN A 243 -24.51 8.22 -1.61
N ASN A 244 -25.01 9.14 -2.42
CA ASN A 244 -25.31 8.85 -3.83
C ASN A 244 -24.08 8.59 -4.70
N GLU A 245 -22.89 9.04 -4.28
CA GLU A 245 -21.66 9.00 -5.07
C GLU A 245 -20.67 7.93 -4.56
N ARG A 246 -20.59 7.75 -3.24
CA ARG A 246 -19.58 6.92 -2.57
C ARG A 246 -20.22 6.06 -1.49
N LYS A 247 -19.75 4.83 -1.40
CA LYS A 247 -19.97 3.96 -0.25
C LYS A 247 -18.63 3.41 0.20
N GLN A 248 -18.06 4.02 1.24
CA GLN A 248 -16.67 3.77 1.62
C GLN A 248 -16.40 4.09 3.09
N CYS A 249 -15.34 3.49 3.63
CA CYS A 249 -14.74 3.93 4.88
C CYS A 249 -13.49 4.74 4.58
N THR A 250 -13.35 5.90 5.23
CA THR A 250 -12.17 6.77 5.16
C THR A 250 -11.49 6.86 6.53
N LEU A 251 -10.18 7.09 6.51
CA LEU A 251 -9.35 7.20 7.70
C LEU A 251 -8.83 8.62 7.85
N THR A 252 -9.09 9.23 9.00
CA THR A 252 -8.51 10.52 9.41
C THR A 252 -7.44 10.28 10.46
N PHE A 253 -6.29 10.92 10.29
CA PHE A 253 -5.13 10.79 11.17
C PHE A 253 -4.46 12.15 11.34
N ASN A 254 -4.36 12.62 12.59
CA ASN A 254 -3.95 14.00 12.90
C ASN A 254 -2.75 14.08 13.86
N MET A 255 -1.95 13.02 13.96
CA MET A 255 -0.73 13.05 14.77
C MET A 255 0.41 13.63 13.95
N LYS A 256 1.05 14.67 14.48
CA LYS A 256 2.21 15.31 13.85
C LYS A 256 3.42 14.37 13.88
N ASP A 257 4.26 14.43 12.84
CA ASP A 257 5.52 13.68 12.75
C ASP A 257 5.35 12.15 12.92
N ALA A 258 4.19 11.64 12.53
CA ALA A 258 3.83 10.24 12.56
C ALA A 258 3.14 9.84 11.25
N TYR A 259 3.10 8.54 10.98
CA TYR A 259 2.39 7.97 9.83
C TYR A 259 1.53 6.81 10.27
N THR A 260 0.41 6.61 9.59
CA THR A 260 -0.41 5.41 9.76
C THR A 260 -0.82 4.85 8.41
N ARG A 261 -1.03 3.53 8.36
CA ARG A 261 -1.53 2.82 7.17
C ARG A 261 -2.24 1.53 7.57
N GLY A 262 -3.34 1.22 6.90
CA GLY A 262 -3.92 -0.12 6.85
C GLY A 262 -3.25 -0.91 5.73
N MET A 263 -2.89 -2.17 5.95
CA MET A 263 -2.26 -3.01 4.94
C MET A 263 -2.83 -4.42 5.01
N LEU A 264 -3.26 -4.96 3.87
CA LEU A 264 -3.62 -6.37 3.73
C LEU A 264 -2.39 -7.16 3.32
N ASP A 265 -1.85 -7.95 4.26
CA ASP A 265 -0.65 -8.73 4.00
C ASP A 265 -0.94 -10.08 3.31
N SER A 266 0.12 -10.71 2.79
CA SER A 266 0.05 -12.02 2.13
C SER A 266 -0.35 -13.19 3.05
N SER A 267 -0.45 -12.97 4.36
CA SER A 267 -0.94 -13.97 5.33
C SER A 267 -2.45 -13.91 5.54
N GLY A 268 -3.14 -12.94 4.91
CA GLY A 268 -4.58 -12.78 5.05
C GLY A 268 -4.99 -12.02 6.30
N GLN A 269 -4.13 -11.10 6.76
CA GLN A 269 -4.49 -10.17 7.82
C GLN A 269 -4.44 -8.73 7.31
N ALA A 270 -5.52 -8.00 7.53
CA ALA A 270 -5.57 -6.56 7.43
C ALA A 270 -5.04 -5.96 8.74
N LYS A 271 -3.87 -5.31 8.69
CA LYS A 271 -3.20 -4.74 9.85
C LYS A 271 -3.15 -3.22 9.76
N GLN A 272 -3.48 -2.54 10.85
CA GLN A 272 -3.23 -1.12 11.00
C GLN A 272 -1.86 -0.92 11.64
N TRP A 273 -1.02 -0.14 10.98
CA TRP A 273 0.33 0.18 11.40
C TRP A 273 0.45 1.64 11.80
N LEU A 274 1.24 1.91 12.85
CA LEU A 274 1.61 3.24 13.31
C LEU A 274 3.13 3.35 13.30
N TRP A 275 3.65 4.42 12.71
CA TRP A 275 5.04 4.80 12.77
C TRP A 275 5.14 6.16 13.45
N THR A 276 6.04 6.28 14.43
CA THR A 276 6.31 7.55 15.11
C THR A 276 7.78 7.91 14.98
N ASN A 277 8.07 9.21 14.95
CA ASN A 277 9.44 9.68 14.88
C ASN A 277 10.30 9.22 16.08
N ASP A 278 9.70 8.99 17.25
CA ASP A 278 10.42 8.52 18.43
C ASP A 278 10.83 7.05 18.31
N SER A 279 9.95 6.20 17.77
CA SER A 279 10.21 4.76 17.67
C SER A 279 11.01 4.39 16.42
N GLN A 280 10.91 5.19 15.35
CA GLN A 280 11.46 4.91 14.03
C GLN A 280 11.11 3.52 13.49
N LYS A 281 9.99 2.94 13.95
CA LYS A 281 9.56 1.57 13.62
C LYS A 281 8.05 1.51 13.46
N TRP A 282 7.61 0.63 12.57
CA TRP A 282 6.19 0.30 12.44
C TRP A 282 5.74 -0.59 13.59
N ALA A 283 4.72 -0.15 14.33
CA ALA A 283 4.02 -0.93 15.34
C ALA A 283 2.62 -1.29 14.84
N VAL A 284 2.19 -2.54 15.06
CA VAL A 284 0.81 -2.96 14.79
C VAL A 284 -0.08 -2.42 15.92
N VAL A 285 -1.10 -1.64 15.56
CA VAL A 285 -2.08 -1.08 16.50
C VAL A 285 -3.49 -1.66 16.31
N GLY A 286 -3.67 -2.52 15.29
CA GLY A 286 -4.88 -3.30 15.06
C GLY A 286 -4.65 -4.34 13.98
N SER A 287 -5.39 -5.44 14.04
CA SER A 287 -5.32 -6.52 13.04
C SER A 287 -6.66 -7.23 12.92
N GLN A 288 -7.05 -7.59 11.70
CA GLN A 288 -8.23 -8.40 11.41
C GLN A 288 -7.89 -9.48 10.38
N PRO A 289 -8.33 -10.73 10.57
CA PRO A 289 -8.96 -11.26 11.78
C PRO A 289 -8.00 -11.21 12.98
N ALA A 290 -8.52 -10.94 14.18
CA ALA A 290 -7.69 -10.85 15.39
C ALA A 290 -7.51 -12.21 16.07
N ASP A 291 -8.55 -13.03 16.09
CA ASP A 291 -8.54 -14.41 16.59
C ASP A 291 -8.67 -15.39 15.42
N PRO A 292 -7.93 -16.51 15.38
CA PRO A 292 -8.18 -17.58 14.42
C PRO A 292 -9.64 -18.06 14.37
N CYS A 293 -10.40 -17.99 15.47
CA CYS A 293 -11.83 -18.32 15.47
C CYS A 293 -12.71 -17.33 14.70
N ASP A 294 -12.22 -16.13 14.40
CA ASP A 294 -12.95 -15.14 13.59
C ASP A 294 -12.94 -15.54 12.10
N ILE A 295 -12.04 -16.45 11.71
CA ILE A 295 -11.98 -16.97 10.34
C ILE A 295 -13.15 -17.93 10.12
N TYR A 296 -13.87 -17.72 9.01
CA TYR A 296 -15.01 -18.54 8.66
C TYR A 296 -14.63 -20.03 8.61
N SER A 297 -15.42 -20.89 9.25
CA SER A 297 -15.25 -22.35 9.32
C SER A 297 -14.08 -22.88 10.15
N VAL A 298 -13.30 -22.04 10.86
CA VAL A 298 -12.25 -22.54 11.79
C VAL A 298 -12.86 -23.04 13.09
N CYS A 299 -13.79 -22.28 13.66
CA CYS A 299 -14.55 -22.67 14.85
C CYS A 299 -15.97 -23.02 14.39
N GLY A 300 -16.32 -24.31 14.42
CA GLY A 300 -17.58 -24.83 13.87
C GLY A 300 -18.82 -24.08 14.38
N THR A 301 -19.91 -24.14 13.62
CA THR A 301 -21.15 -23.34 13.74
C THR A 301 -21.92 -23.41 15.06
N PHE A 302 -21.40 -24.07 16.10
CA PHE A 302 -22.06 -24.25 17.39
C PHE A 302 -21.11 -24.09 18.58
N TRP A 303 -20.68 -22.86 18.86
CA TRP A 303 -20.28 -22.49 20.22
C TRP A 303 -20.44 -20.98 20.45
N PRO A 304 -21.40 -20.51 21.27
CA PRO A 304 -21.39 -19.13 21.71
C PRO A 304 -20.20 -18.94 22.65
N LEU A 305 -19.19 -18.18 22.22
CA LEU A 305 -18.06 -17.78 23.04
C LEU A 305 -18.57 -16.91 24.22
N ARG A 306 -18.71 -17.53 25.40
CA ARG A 306 -18.63 -16.80 26.66
C ARG A 306 -17.15 -16.53 26.92
N GLN A 307 -16.74 -15.27 26.79
CA GLN A 307 -15.48 -14.81 27.34
C GLN A 307 -15.50 -15.03 28.86
N GLN A 308 -14.79 -16.03 29.36
CA GLN A 308 -14.28 -16.01 30.72
C GLN A 308 -12.83 -16.47 30.73
N GLN A 309 -12.03 -15.70 31.47
CA GLN A 309 -10.61 -15.90 31.71
C GLN A 309 -10.30 -17.33 32.17
N GLN A 310 -9.16 -17.83 31.68
CA GLN A 310 -8.36 -18.93 32.20
C GLN A 310 -8.95 -20.35 32.20
N LYS A 311 -8.29 -21.18 31.37
CA LYS A 311 -7.93 -22.59 31.56
C LYS A 311 -9.03 -23.61 31.93
N HIS A 312 -9.12 -24.60 31.04
CA HIS A 312 -9.48 -26.02 31.22
C HIS A 312 -10.79 -26.47 30.57
N PHE A 313 -10.60 -27.47 29.68
CA PHE A 313 -11.52 -28.52 29.23
C PHE A 313 -12.93 -28.11 28.76
N ALA A 314 -13.17 -28.36 27.47
CA ALA A 314 -14.47 -28.31 26.83
C ALA A 314 -15.47 -29.23 27.55
N LEU A 315 -16.56 -28.66 28.04
CA LEU A 315 -17.73 -29.39 28.55
C LEU A 315 -18.82 -29.36 27.47
N ALA A 316 -19.08 -30.50 26.83
CA ALA A 316 -20.17 -30.63 25.87
C ALA A 316 -21.54 -30.41 26.56
N PRO A 317 -22.49 -29.66 25.95
CA PRO A 317 -23.87 -29.65 26.40
C PRO A 317 -24.54 -31.01 26.15
N LYS A 318 -25.37 -31.42 27.10
CA LYS A 318 -25.91 -32.78 27.30
C LYS A 318 -26.87 -33.34 26.23
N VAL A 319 -26.90 -32.83 24.99
CA VAL A 319 -27.93 -33.24 23.99
C VAL A 319 -27.41 -33.47 22.56
N PHE A 320 -26.11 -33.46 22.30
CA PHE A 320 -25.62 -33.78 20.95
C PHE A 320 -24.46 -34.77 20.97
N GLU A 321 -24.64 -35.90 20.28
CA GLU A 321 -23.56 -36.84 19.95
C GLU A 321 -22.71 -36.25 18.81
N PRO A 322 -21.38 -36.23 18.94
CA PRO A 322 -20.49 -35.78 17.87
C PRO A 322 -20.46 -36.79 16.71
N VAL A 323 -20.72 -36.30 15.49
CA VAL A 323 -20.55 -37.09 14.27
C VAL A 323 -19.05 -37.16 13.92
N SER A 324 -18.47 -38.33 14.18
CA SER A 324 -17.19 -38.89 13.71
C SER A 324 -15.94 -37.98 13.65
N PHE A 325 -14.98 -38.26 14.54
CA PHE A 325 -13.57 -37.93 14.33
C PHE A 325 -12.95 -38.97 13.38
N TYR A 326 -12.42 -38.54 12.24
CA TYR A 326 -11.40 -39.33 11.54
C TYR A 326 -10.09 -39.20 12.32
N ARG A 327 -9.68 -40.31 12.93
CA ARG A 327 -8.42 -40.48 13.64
C ARG A 327 -7.32 -40.71 12.58
N MET A 328 -6.43 -39.75 12.39
CA MET A 328 -5.10 -40.05 11.84
C MET A 328 -4.25 -40.52 13.02
N GLU A 329 -3.94 -41.82 13.06
CA GLU A 329 -2.88 -42.35 13.94
C GLU A 329 -1.51 -42.14 13.28
N PRO A 330 -0.44 -41.91 14.06
CA PRO A 330 0.90 -41.76 13.53
C PRO A 330 1.64 -43.11 13.49
N GLU A 331 2.20 -43.46 12.33
CA GLU A 331 3.57 -43.96 12.14
C GLU A 331 4.12 -43.42 10.82
#